data_AF-A0AAN8Y6L4-F1
#
_entry.id   AF-A0AAN8Y6L4-F1
#
_cell.length_a   1.000
_cell.length_b   1.000
_cell.length_c   1.000
_cell.angle_alpha   90.00
_cell.angle_beta   90.00
_cell.angle_gamma   90.00
#
_symmetry.space_group_name_H-M   'P 1'
#
loop_
_entity.id
_entity.type
_entity.pdbx_description
1 polymer ?
#
loop_
_entity_poly.entity_id
_entity_poly.type
_entity_poly.pdbx_seq_one_letter_code
_entity_poly.pdbx_strand_id
1 'polypeptide(L)'
;MAQLLILLLLFIIPYNIHGCSPSFDIHNDLPQNTPQLKFHCASGDDDLGYHYPAIGSDFHWSFCATPATLFFCHFWWNEKELAFDVFNQITGCVTDGSVPDYVVNCHWQVKADGIYLGYFDYDVDQIIYTKYRDW
;
A
#
# COMPACT_ATOMS: atom_id res chain seq x y z
N MET A 1 26.13 4.61 55.13
CA MET A 1 24.68 4.89 55.07
C MET A 1 24.35 5.22 53.64
N ALA A 2 23.57 4.35 53.01
CA ALA A 2 23.09 4.50 51.65
C ALA A 2 21.99 5.58 51.62
N GLN A 3 22.07 6.52 50.67
CA GLN A 3 20.87 7.13 50.11
C GLN A 3 21.01 7.18 48.59
N LEU A 4 20.33 6.20 48.01
CA LEU A 4 20.06 5.95 46.61
C LEU A 4 19.27 7.15 46.05
N LEU A 5 19.94 8.06 45.35
CA LEU A 5 19.25 9.03 44.48
C LEU A 5 18.91 8.28 43.18
N ILE A 6 17.70 7.73 43.15
CA ILE A 6 17.07 7.09 42.00
C ILE A 6 17.15 8.08 40.84
N LEU A 7 17.97 7.75 39.83
CA LEU A 7 17.87 8.31 38.50
C LEU A 7 16.42 8.11 38.04
N LEU A 8 15.59 9.13 38.15
CA LEU A 8 14.42 9.29 37.31
C LEU A 8 14.91 9.62 35.90
N LEU A 9 15.59 8.63 35.30
CA LEU A 9 15.41 8.35 33.89
C LEU A 9 13.92 8.04 33.77
N LEU A 10 13.12 9.08 33.58
CA LEU A 10 12.06 8.98 32.61
C LEU A 10 12.80 8.67 31.30
N PHE A 11 13.13 7.39 31.14
CA PHE A 11 12.95 6.74 29.87
C PHE A 11 11.57 7.23 29.45
N ILE A 12 11.55 8.27 28.63
CA ILE A 12 10.59 8.34 27.56
C ILE A 12 10.91 7.05 26.82
N ILE A 13 10.37 5.94 27.31
CA ILE A 13 10.27 4.70 26.56
C ILE A 13 9.66 5.26 25.29
N PRO A 14 10.37 5.27 24.13
CA PRO A 14 9.68 5.59 22.91
C PRO A 14 8.51 4.63 22.97
N TYR A 15 7.29 5.17 23.10
CA TYR A 15 6.10 4.36 22.98
C TYR A 15 6.40 3.54 21.75
N ASN A 16 6.55 2.23 21.92
CA ASN A 16 6.68 1.36 20.77
C ASN A 16 5.34 1.59 20.08
N ILE A 17 5.31 2.50 19.09
CA ILE A 17 4.16 2.71 18.22
C ILE A 17 4.17 1.49 17.31
N HIS A 18 3.90 0.34 17.89
CA HIS A 18 3.56 -0.86 17.18
C HIS A 18 2.06 -0.71 16.95
N GLY A 19 1.66 -0.18 15.79
CA GLY A 19 0.24 -0.21 15.43
C GLY A 19 -0.32 0.95 14.62
N CYS A 20 0.42 1.53 13.69
CA CYS A 20 -0.20 2.25 12.57
C CYS A 20 0.66 2.05 11.34
N SER A 21 0.54 0.90 10.70
CA SER A 21 1.27 0.61 9.47
C SER A 21 0.38 -0.05 8.43
N PRO A 22 -0.72 0.58 7.99
CA PRO A 22 -1.24 0.27 6.67
C PRO A 22 -0.11 0.30 5.64
N SER A 23 -0.24 -0.57 4.66
CA SER A 23 0.70 -0.62 3.55
C SER A 23 -0.06 -0.89 2.27
N PHE A 24 0.57 -0.53 1.16
CA PHE A 24 0.15 -1.03 -0.13
C PHE A 24 1.36 -1.56 -0.90
N ASP A 25 1.11 -2.65 -1.61
CA ASP A 25 2.03 -3.25 -2.55
C ASP A 25 1.48 -3.08 -3.96
N ILE A 26 2.33 -2.69 -4.90
CA ILE A 26 1.99 -2.63 -6.32
C ILE A 26 2.84 -3.68 -7.04
N HIS A 27 2.19 -4.78 -7.41
CA HIS A 27 2.79 -5.87 -8.15
C HIS A 27 2.62 -5.68 -9.66
N ASN A 28 3.73 -5.75 -10.40
CA ASN A 28 3.72 -5.69 -11.85
C ASN A 28 3.54 -7.10 -12.47
N ASP A 29 2.28 -7.49 -12.75
CA ASP A 29 1.92 -8.75 -13.43
C ASP A 29 1.61 -8.52 -14.92
N LEU A 30 2.42 -7.69 -15.58
CA LEU A 30 2.30 -7.46 -17.01
C LEU A 30 2.99 -8.55 -17.83
N PRO A 31 2.55 -8.80 -19.07
CA PRO A 31 3.20 -9.79 -19.93
C PRO A 31 4.65 -9.42 -20.24
N GLN A 32 5.51 -10.44 -20.33
CA GLN A 32 6.89 -10.29 -20.79
C GLN A 32 6.96 -9.65 -22.18
N ASN A 33 8.07 -8.97 -22.47
CA ASN A 33 8.31 -8.27 -23.74
C ASN A 33 7.30 -7.14 -24.05
N THR A 34 6.78 -6.49 -23.02
CA THR A 34 5.93 -5.29 -23.14
C THR A 34 6.65 -4.05 -22.59
N PRO A 35 6.17 -2.83 -22.88
CA PRO A 35 6.74 -1.62 -22.29
C PRO A 35 6.77 -1.69 -20.76
N GLN A 36 7.74 -1.03 -20.14
CA GLN A 36 7.85 -0.99 -18.68
C GLN A 36 6.67 -0.23 -18.07
N LEU A 37 6.10 -0.78 -16.99
CA LEU A 37 5.14 -0.06 -16.16
C LEU A 37 5.82 1.17 -15.56
N LYS A 38 5.17 2.31 -15.68
CA LYS A 38 5.51 3.52 -14.94
C LYS A 38 4.33 3.87 -14.05
N PHE A 39 4.58 4.28 -12.81
CA PHE A 39 3.53 4.91 -12.02
C PHE A 39 4.08 6.00 -11.11
N HIS A 40 3.21 6.83 -10.58
CA HIS A 40 3.51 7.88 -9.61
C HIS A 40 2.49 7.87 -8.51
N CYS A 41 2.90 7.93 -7.24
CA CYS A 41 1.99 7.92 -6.10
C CYS A 41 2.24 9.11 -5.18
N ALA A 42 1.17 9.68 -4.60
CA ALA A 42 1.29 10.77 -3.64
C ALA A 42 0.08 10.87 -2.69
N SER A 43 0.30 11.53 -1.55
CA SER A 43 -0.67 11.82 -0.49
C SER A 43 -0.40 13.20 0.12
N GLY A 44 -1.12 14.25 -0.27
CA GLY A 44 -0.89 15.59 0.28
C GLY A 44 0.56 16.06 0.04
N ASP A 45 1.33 16.20 1.12
CA ASP A 45 2.75 16.59 1.08
C ASP A 45 3.71 15.39 0.92
N ASP A 46 3.21 14.15 1.00
CA ASP A 46 3.99 12.93 0.80
C ASP A 46 3.98 12.52 -0.68
N ASP A 47 5.01 12.96 -1.41
CA ASP A 47 5.26 12.52 -2.79
C ASP A 47 6.20 11.31 -2.80
N LEU A 48 5.72 10.15 -3.27
CA LEU A 48 6.53 8.94 -3.41
C LEU A 48 7.34 8.95 -4.72
N GLY A 49 6.99 9.84 -5.65
CA GLY A 49 7.66 10.02 -6.93
C GLY A 49 7.29 8.96 -7.96
N TYR A 50 8.11 8.89 -9.00
CA TYR A 50 7.94 7.95 -10.11
C TYR A 50 8.64 6.62 -9.86
N HIS A 51 7.95 5.53 -10.16
CA HIS A 51 8.44 4.16 -10.04
C HIS A 51 8.32 3.39 -11.35
N TYR A 52 9.23 2.42 -11.50
CA TYR A 52 9.40 1.64 -12.73
C TYR A 52 9.70 0.16 -12.39
N PRO A 53 8.78 -0.55 -11.70
CA PRO A 53 9.03 -1.93 -11.28
C PRO A 53 9.28 -2.83 -12.50
N ALA A 54 10.24 -3.75 -12.36
CA ALA A 54 10.40 -4.82 -13.32
C ALA A 54 9.15 -5.72 -13.33
N ILE A 55 8.93 -6.43 -14.44
CA ILE A 55 7.86 -7.43 -14.51
C ILE A 55 8.11 -8.51 -13.46
N GLY A 56 7.09 -8.82 -12.66
CA GLY A 56 7.14 -9.77 -11.56
C GLY A 56 7.73 -9.21 -10.26
N SER A 57 8.00 -7.90 -10.18
CA SER A 57 8.47 -7.25 -8.95
C SER A 57 7.42 -6.33 -8.33
N ASP A 58 7.60 -6.07 -7.05
CA ASP A 58 6.72 -5.25 -6.22
C ASP A 58 7.35 -3.91 -5.87
N PHE A 59 6.49 -2.89 -5.76
CA PHE A 59 6.78 -1.69 -4.98
C PHE A 59 5.99 -1.74 -3.68
N HIS A 60 6.68 -1.59 -2.55
CA HIS A 60 6.09 -1.61 -1.22
C HIS A 60 6.17 -0.23 -0.57
N TRP A 61 5.06 0.22 0.02
CA TRP A 61 5.02 1.42 0.84
C TRP A 61 4.19 1.19 2.11
N SER A 62 4.72 1.57 3.26
CA SER A 62 4.03 1.53 4.55
C SER A 62 4.03 2.92 5.20
N PHE A 63 2.95 3.24 5.90
CA PHE A 63 2.71 4.59 6.43
C PHE A 63 1.77 4.55 7.63
N CYS A 64 1.69 5.65 8.38
CA CYS A 64 0.69 5.82 9.42
C CYS A 64 -0.54 6.55 8.84
N ALA A 65 -1.70 5.91 8.88
CA ALA A 65 -2.93 6.49 8.34
C ALA A 65 -3.77 7.19 9.42
N THR A 66 -4.36 8.32 9.05
CA THR A 66 -5.50 8.95 9.72
C THR A 66 -6.76 8.75 8.85
N PRO A 67 -7.98 9.02 9.35
CA PRO A 67 -9.19 8.92 8.53
C PRO A 67 -9.20 9.83 7.29
N ALA A 68 -8.30 10.83 7.22
CA ALA A 68 -8.14 11.71 6.08
C ALA A 68 -6.96 11.33 5.16
N THR A 69 -6.19 10.30 5.53
CA THR A 69 -5.05 9.84 4.72
C THR A 69 -5.56 9.16 3.45
N LEU A 70 -5.05 9.61 2.31
CA LEU A 70 -5.33 9.03 1.01
C LEU A 70 -4.04 8.96 0.21
N PHE A 71 -3.80 7.87 -0.50
CA PHE A 71 -2.77 7.81 -1.53
C PHE A 71 -3.44 7.57 -2.88
N PHE A 72 -3.20 8.45 -3.83
CA PHE A 72 -3.52 8.18 -5.23
C PHE A 72 -2.28 7.72 -5.97
N CYS A 73 -2.48 6.89 -6.98
CA CYS A 73 -1.44 6.58 -7.95
C CYS A 73 -1.97 6.80 -9.38
N HIS A 74 -1.08 7.26 -10.25
CA HIS A 74 -1.30 7.33 -11.69
C HIS A 74 -0.37 6.32 -12.36
N PHE A 75 -0.95 5.37 -13.10
CA PHE A 75 -0.27 4.30 -13.81
C PHE A 75 -0.23 4.59 -15.30
N TRP A 76 0.88 4.26 -15.95
CA TRP A 76 1.06 4.33 -17.39
C TRP A 76 1.67 3.02 -17.90
N TRP A 77 1.05 2.46 -18.94
CA TRP A 77 1.59 1.30 -19.63
C TRP A 77 1.12 1.29 -21.09
N ASN A 78 2.07 1.32 -22.03
CA ASN A 78 1.80 1.52 -23.45
C ASN A 78 1.01 2.84 -23.70
N GLU A 79 -0.14 2.78 -24.35
CA GLU A 79 -1.05 3.91 -24.58
C GLU A 79 -2.14 4.04 -23.50
N LYS A 80 -2.04 3.24 -22.43
CA LYS A 80 -3.02 3.21 -21.34
C LYS A 80 -2.53 4.06 -20.18
N GLU A 81 -3.44 4.81 -19.59
CA GLU A 81 -3.20 5.55 -18.36
C GLU A 81 -4.43 5.52 -17.46
N LEU A 82 -4.21 5.36 -16.16
CA LEU A 82 -5.29 5.29 -15.18
C LEU A 82 -4.81 5.89 -13.86
N ALA A 83 -5.60 6.79 -13.29
CA ALA A 83 -5.35 7.37 -11.98
C ALA A 83 -6.50 7.07 -11.02
N PHE A 84 -6.18 6.62 -9.82
CA PHE A 84 -7.16 6.32 -8.78
C PHE A 84 -6.50 6.26 -7.39
N ASP A 85 -7.32 6.30 -6.35
CA ASP A 85 -6.87 6.11 -4.96
C ASP A 85 -6.48 4.65 -4.71
N VAL A 86 -5.22 4.40 -4.41
CA VAL A 86 -4.73 3.07 -3.97
C VAL A 86 -4.93 2.85 -2.47
N PHE A 87 -5.25 3.92 -1.73
CA PHE A 87 -5.68 3.88 -0.35
C PHE A 87 -6.52 5.11 -0.05
N ASN A 88 -7.73 4.93 0.49
CA ASN A 88 -8.53 6.03 1.05
C ASN A 88 -9.38 5.59 2.26
N GLN A 89 -9.13 4.39 2.77
CA GLN A 89 -9.83 3.84 3.92
C GLN A 89 -8.89 2.99 4.78
N ILE A 90 -8.83 3.30 6.08
CA ILE A 90 -8.00 2.59 7.07
C ILE A 90 -8.33 1.09 7.12
N THR A 91 -9.61 0.78 6.98
CA THR A 91 -10.18 -0.56 7.07
C THR A 91 -10.71 -0.98 5.71
N GLY A 92 -10.00 -1.85 4.99
CA GLY A 92 -10.46 -2.32 3.68
C GLY A 92 -9.92 -1.52 2.49
N CYS A 93 -8.78 -0.82 2.66
CA CYS A 93 -8.01 -0.16 1.60
C CYS A 93 -8.69 1.02 0.90
N VAL A 94 -9.82 0.78 0.22
CA VAL A 94 -10.57 1.77 -0.55
C VAL A 94 -12.07 1.60 -0.37
N THR A 95 -12.82 2.69 -0.35
CA THR A 95 -14.26 2.68 -0.02
C THR A 95 -15.16 1.92 -0.99
N ASP A 96 -14.73 1.76 -2.23
CA ASP A 96 -15.47 1.06 -3.30
C ASP A 96 -14.76 -0.23 -3.76
N GLY A 97 -13.82 -0.72 -2.94
CA GLY A 97 -13.12 -1.98 -3.14
C GLY A 97 -13.92 -3.18 -2.66
N SER A 98 -13.56 -4.36 -3.15
CA SER A 98 -14.12 -5.65 -2.70
C SER A 98 -13.09 -6.42 -1.87
N VAL A 99 -12.85 -5.95 -0.65
CA VAL A 99 -12.00 -6.63 0.35
C VAL A 99 -12.66 -6.56 1.73
N PRO A 100 -12.34 -7.46 2.67
CA PRO A 100 -12.86 -7.37 4.03
C PRO A 100 -12.42 -6.10 4.77
N ASP A 101 -13.29 -5.56 5.63
CA ASP A 101 -13.09 -4.32 6.41
C ASP A 101 -12.02 -4.42 7.53
N TYR A 102 -11.16 -5.44 7.52
CA TYR A 102 -10.02 -5.57 8.42
C TYR A 102 -8.68 -5.60 7.67
N VAL A 103 -8.72 -5.53 6.34
CA VAL A 103 -7.52 -5.52 5.51
C VAL A 103 -6.81 -4.18 5.65
N VAL A 104 -5.55 -4.24 6.06
CA VAL A 104 -4.66 -3.07 6.22
C VAL A 104 -3.45 -3.11 5.28
N ASN A 105 -3.22 -4.25 4.61
CA ASN A 105 -2.21 -4.42 3.57
C ASN A 105 -2.92 -4.56 2.23
N CYS A 106 -2.80 -3.55 1.39
CA CYS A 106 -3.52 -3.43 0.14
C CYS A 106 -2.66 -3.98 -1.00
N HIS A 107 -3.04 -5.13 -1.53
CA HIS A 107 -2.30 -5.76 -2.62
C HIS A 107 -2.89 -5.32 -3.95
N TRP A 108 -2.18 -4.47 -4.67
CA TRP A 108 -2.54 -4.06 -6.02
C TRP A 108 -1.78 -4.88 -7.04
N GLN A 109 -2.49 -5.45 -8.01
CA GLN A 109 -1.88 -6.18 -9.11
C GLN A 109 -2.23 -5.50 -10.44
N VAL A 110 -1.20 -5.06 -11.15
CA VAL A 110 -1.31 -4.38 -12.44
C VAL A 110 -1.21 -5.42 -13.56
N LYS A 111 -2.28 -5.59 -14.33
CA LYS A 111 -2.38 -6.60 -15.39
C LYS A 111 -2.70 -5.97 -16.74
N ALA A 112 -2.54 -6.74 -17.80
CA ALA A 112 -2.76 -6.24 -19.15
C ALA A 112 -4.19 -5.74 -19.39
N ASP A 113 -5.18 -6.27 -18.68
CA ASP A 113 -6.60 -5.97 -18.86
C ASP A 113 -7.19 -5.05 -17.77
N GLY A 114 -6.46 -4.76 -16.70
CA GLY A 114 -6.91 -3.82 -15.67
C GLY A 114 -6.09 -3.90 -14.39
N ILE A 115 -6.62 -3.28 -13.34
CA ILE A 115 -6.01 -3.24 -12.02
C ILE A 115 -6.87 -4.03 -11.04
N TYR A 116 -6.21 -4.86 -10.24
CA TYR A 116 -6.84 -5.77 -9.30
C TYR A 116 -6.48 -5.37 -7.87
N LEU A 117 -7.45 -5.47 -6.97
CA LEU A 117 -7.26 -5.34 -5.53
C LEU A 117 -7.35 -6.74 -4.91
N GLY A 118 -6.39 -7.06 -4.04
CA GLY A 118 -6.34 -8.33 -3.35
C GLY A 118 -6.17 -8.20 -1.85
N TYR A 119 -6.57 -9.27 -1.17
CA TYR A 119 -6.35 -9.47 0.27
C TYR A 119 -5.83 -10.89 0.50
N PHE A 120 -5.04 -11.07 1.55
CA PHE A 120 -4.58 -12.39 1.97
C PHE A 120 -5.72 -13.15 2.66
N ASP A 121 -6.06 -14.31 2.12
CA ASP A 121 -7.07 -15.21 2.67
C ASP A 121 -6.36 -16.37 3.40
N TYR A 122 -6.60 -16.45 4.71
CA TYR A 122 -5.94 -17.41 5.59
C TYR A 122 -6.48 -18.85 5.45
N ASP A 123 -7.68 -19.04 4.91
CA ASP A 123 -8.25 -20.37 4.72
C ASP A 123 -7.59 -21.08 3.53
N VAL A 124 -7.14 -20.32 2.53
CA VAL A 124 -6.47 -20.84 1.33
C VAL A 124 -4.98 -20.50 1.23
N ASP A 125 -4.44 -19.75 2.18
CA ASP A 125 -3.03 -19.33 2.29
C ASP A 125 -2.53 -18.58 1.03
N GLN A 126 -3.38 -17.72 0.45
CA GLN A 126 -3.11 -17.03 -0.81
C GLN A 126 -3.75 -15.64 -0.85
N ILE A 127 -3.24 -14.78 -1.73
CA ILE A 127 -3.90 -13.50 -2.06
C ILE A 127 -5.01 -13.76 -3.07
N ILE A 128 -6.24 -13.39 -2.71
CA ILE A 128 -7.40 -13.44 -3.61
C ILE A 128 -7.56 -12.07 -4.26
N TYR A 129 -7.48 -12.02 -5.59
CA TYR A 129 -7.60 -10.79 -6.37
C TYR A 129 -8.99 -10.65 -6.99
N THR A 130 -9.57 -9.46 -6.87
CA THR A 130 -10.78 -9.05 -7.59
C THR A 130 -10.44 -7.87 -8.50
N LYS A 131 -10.96 -7.90 -9.73
CA LYS A 131 -10.75 -6.79 -10.67
C LYS A 131 -11.42 -5.53 -10.11
N TYR A 132 -10.64 -4.47 -9.93
CA TYR A 132 -11.10 -3.22 -9.35
C TYR A 132 -11.37 -2.16 -10.42
N ARG A 133 -10.53 -2.08 -11.45
CA ARG A 133 -10.67 -1.16 -12.58
C ARG A 133 -10.23 -1.79 -13.90
N ASP A 134 -10.88 -1.39 -14.98
CA ASP A 134 -10.30 -1.48 -16.32
C ASP A 134 -9.32 -0.32 -16.54
N TRP A 135 -8.43 -0.44 -17.53
CA TRP A 135 -7.51 0.63 -17.92
C TRP A 135 -8.23 1.87 -18.45
#